data_AF-A0AAE3FME3-F1
#
_entry.id   AF-A0AAE3FME3-F1
#
_cell.length_a   1.000
_cell.length_b   1.000
_cell.length_c   1.000
_cell.angle_alpha   90.00
_cell.angle_beta   90.00
_cell.angle_gamma   90.00
#
_symmetry.space_group_name_H-M   'P 1'
#
loop_
_entity.id
_entity.type
_entity.pdbx_description
1 polymer ?
#
loop_
_entity_poly.entity_id
_entity_poly.type
_entity_poly.pdbx_seq_one_letter_code
_entity_poly.pdbx_strand_id
1 'polypeptide(L)'
;MTTCQALTEAIRLRDSGHTVEDLIERLTEMNAQIRGWKDEFDIESPNQLRGTIVDQVLDVTEEDRRREIAREWEQLQRRIEIVRFAIREWNYLAPATECGGVRR
;
A
#
# COMPACT_ATOMS: atom_id res chain seq x y z
N MET A 1 11.02 0.29 -12.65
CA MET A 1 9.77 1.04 -12.39
C MET A 1 10.13 2.46 -12.08
N THR A 2 9.47 3.38 -12.77
CA THR A 2 9.72 4.81 -12.91
C THR A 2 9.60 5.56 -11.57
N THR A 3 10.68 6.20 -11.15
CA THR A 3 10.70 7.18 -10.05
C THR A 3 9.63 8.28 -10.20
N CYS A 4 9.16 8.55 -11.43
CA CYS A 4 8.12 9.54 -11.70
C CYS A 4 6.68 9.11 -11.29
N GLN A 5 6.34 7.81 -11.30
CA GLN A 5 4.95 7.40 -11.01
C GLN A 5 4.63 7.46 -9.51
N ALA A 6 5.53 6.94 -8.67
CA ALA A 6 5.37 7.00 -7.21
C ALA A 6 5.32 8.45 -6.71
N LEU A 7 6.14 9.34 -7.29
CA LEU A 7 6.13 10.77 -6.98
C LEU A 7 4.80 11.44 -7.38
N THR A 8 4.28 11.14 -8.57
CA THR A 8 3.00 11.71 -9.05
C THR A 8 1.82 11.27 -8.18
N GLU A 9 1.79 10.00 -7.77
CA GLU A 9 0.79 9.46 -6.85
C GLU A 9 0.88 10.10 -5.46
N ALA A 10 2.10 10.29 -4.94
CA ALA A 10 2.33 10.95 -3.65
C ALA A 10 1.88 12.42 -3.65
N ILE A 11 2.16 13.17 -4.72
CA ILE A 11 1.69 14.56 -4.88
C ILE A 11 0.16 14.62 -4.96
N ARG A 12 -0.47 13.72 -5.72
CA ARG A 12 -1.94 13.66 -5.80
C ARG A 12 -2.61 13.38 -4.47
N LEU A 13 -2.06 12.43 -3.69
CA LEU A 13 -2.58 12.13 -2.35
C LEU A 13 -2.54 13.36 -1.45
N ARG A 14 -1.43 14.11 -1.49
CA ARG A 14 -1.28 15.36 -0.73
C ARG A 14 -2.25 16.45 -1.19
N ASP A 15 -2.32 16.71 -2.50
CA ASP A 15 -3.20 17.75 -3.06
C ASP A 15 -4.69 17.43 -2.91
N SER A 16 -5.05 16.18 -2.59
CA SER A 16 -6.44 15.77 -2.33
C SER A 16 -6.94 16.16 -0.92
N GLY A 17 -6.12 16.86 -0.12
CA GLY A 17 -6.50 17.33 1.21
C GLY A 17 -6.28 16.30 2.33
N HIS A 18 -5.58 15.20 2.06
CA HIS A 18 -5.17 14.25 3.09
C HIS A 18 -4.05 14.85 3.94
N THR A 19 -4.08 14.55 5.24
CA THR A 19 -3.00 14.82 6.18
C THR A 19 -2.01 13.65 6.23
N VAL A 20 -0.84 13.86 6.83
CA VAL A 20 0.11 12.75 7.04
C VAL A 20 -0.48 11.70 7.99
N GLU A 21 -1.31 12.12 8.93
CA GLU A 21 -2.07 11.27 9.85
C GLU A 21 -3.06 10.37 9.09
N ASP A 22 -3.81 10.91 8.12
CA ASP A 22 -4.71 10.12 7.28
C ASP A 22 -3.96 9.04 6.49
N LEU A 23 -2.74 9.35 6.02
CA LEU A 23 -1.90 8.39 5.33
C LEU A 23 -1.36 7.30 6.27
N ILE A 24 -1.04 7.64 7.52
CA ILE A 24 -0.62 6.67 8.55
C ILE A 24 -1.79 5.75 8.92
N GLU A 25 -3.00 6.28 9.06
CA GLU A 25 -4.21 5.47 9.30
C GLU A 25 -4.46 4.52 8.13
N ARG A 26 -4.45 5.04 6.90
CA ARG A 26 -4.57 4.25 5.66
C ARG A 26 -3.52 3.14 5.59
N LEU A 27 -2.28 3.46 5.95
CA LEU A 27 -1.18 2.48 6.00
C LEU A 27 -1.45 1.39 7.05
N THR A 28 -2.01 1.76 8.20
CA THR A 28 -2.36 0.83 9.27
C THR A 28 -3.46 -0.13 8.83
N GLU A 29 -4.51 0.38 8.17
CA GLU A 29 -5.61 -0.41 7.60
C GLU A 29 -5.10 -1.44 6.59
N MET A 30 -4.30 -1.01 5.60
CA MET A 30 -3.74 -1.92 4.59
C MET A 30 -2.85 -3.01 5.21
N ASN A 31 -2.06 -2.66 6.24
CA ASN A 31 -1.25 -3.65 6.95
C ASN A 31 -2.10 -4.60 7.80
N ALA A 32 -3.22 -4.15 8.35
CA ALA A 32 -4.15 -5.00 9.09
C ALA A 32 -4.82 -6.02 8.16
N GLN A 33 -5.23 -5.60 6.97
CA GLN A 33 -5.82 -6.49 5.97
C GLN A 33 -4.84 -7.60 5.54
N ILE A 34 -3.57 -7.24 5.26
CA ILE A 34 -2.52 -8.22 4.96
C ILE A 34 -2.32 -9.18 6.14
N ARG A 35 -2.29 -8.69 7.38
CA ARG A 35 -2.17 -9.57 8.56
C ARG A 35 -3.36 -10.50 8.72
N GLY A 36 -4.57 -10.04 8.39
CA GLY A 36 -5.77 -10.88 8.37
C GLY A 36 -5.61 -12.07 7.42
N TRP A 37 -5.13 -11.84 6.19
CA TRP A 37 -4.88 -12.94 5.26
C TRP A 37 -3.71 -13.85 5.68
N LYS A 38 -2.66 -13.29 6.28
CA LYS A 38 -1.56 -14.11 6.83
C LYS A 38 -2.06 -15.11 7.87
N ASP A 39 -2.89 -14.63 8.80
CA ASP A 39 -3.47 -15.43 9.88
C ASP A 39 -4.50 -16.44 9.34
N GLU A 40 -5.39 -16.00 8.45
CA GLU A 40 -6.45 -16.84 7.88
C GLU A 40 -5.89 -18.08 7.15
N PHE A 41 -4.80 -17.91 6.40
CA PHE A 41 -4.24 -18.97 5.57
C PHE A 41 -2.93 -19.56 6.11
N ASP A 42 -2.43 -19.08 7.24
CA ASP A 42 -1.11 -19.43 7.83
C ASP A 42 0.06 -19.31 6.83
N ILE A 43 0.15 -18.14 6.19
CA ILE A 43 1.14 -17.86 5.15
C ILE A 43 1.75 -16.47 5.32
N GLU A 44 2.91 -16.27 4.70
CA GLU A 44 3.64 -15.01 4.78
C GLU A 44 3.65 -14.20 3.48
N SER A 45 3.20 -14.79 2.37
CA SER A 45 3.26 -14.17 1.04
C SER A 45 2.13 -14.59 0.10
N PRO A 46 1.75 -13.74 -0.88
CA PRO A 46 0.77 -14.09 -1.90
C PRO A 46 1.20 -15.29 -2.78
N ASN A 47 2.51 -15.54 -2.91
CA ASN A 47 3.00 -16.71 -3.63
C ASN A 47 2.78 -18.01 -2.84
N GLN A 48 2.89 -17.97 -1.51
CA GLN A 48 2.50 -19.12 -0.68
C GLN A 48 0.99 -19.37 -0.74
N LEU A 49 0.17 -18.31 -0.79
CA LEU A 49 -1.28 -18.47 -1.00
C LEU A 49 -1.58 -19.21 -2.31
N ARG A 50 -0.87 -18.84 -3.39
CA ARG A 50 -0.99 -19.54 -4.68
C ARG A 50 -0.49 -20.98 -4.62
N GLY A 51 0.53 -21.26 -3.80
CA GLY A 51 1.00 -22.61 -3.52
C GLY A 51 -0.10 -23.50 -2.93
N THR A 52 -0.91 -22.97 -1.99
CA THR A 52 -1.99 -23.75 -1.38
C THR A 52 -3.07 -24.19 -2.38
N ILE A 53 -3.21 -23.48 -3.51
CA ILE A 53 -4.12 -23.87 -4.60
C ILE A 53 -3.61 -25.11 -5.33
N VAL A 54 -2.29 -25.25 -5.48
CA VAL A 54 -1.68 -26.40 -6.16
C VAL A 54 -1.57 -27.60 -5.22
N ASP A 55 -1.28 -27.34 -3.94
CA ASP A 55 -0.99 -28.38 -2.95
C ASP A 55 -2.25 -28.98 -2.31
N GLN A 56 -3.40 -28.31 -2.40
CA GLN A 56 -4.65 -28.75 -1.76
C GLN A 56 -5.73 -29.07 -2.80
N VAL A 57 -6.58 -30.06 -2.49
CA VAL A 57 -7.78 -30.34 -3.27
C VAL A 57 -8.89 -29.40 -2.81
N LEU A 58 -9.10 -28.34 -3.57
CA LEU A 58 -10.10 -27.31 -3.32
C LEU A 58 -11.22 -27.40 -4.35
N ASP A 59 -12.39 -26.88 -4.03
CA ASP A 59 -13.39 -26.60 -5.05
C ASP A 59 -13.02 -25.33 -5.84
N VAL A 60 -13.58 -25.20 -7.04
CA VAL A 60 -13.29 -24.09 -7.97
C VAL A 60 -13.56 -22.72 -7.34
N THR A 61 -14.56 -22.61 -6.45
CA THR A 61 -14.90 -21.33 -5.80
C THR A 61 -13.80 -20.93 -4.82
N GLU A 62 -13.29 -21.86 -4.03
CA GLU A 62 -12.21 -21.60 -3.09
C GLU A 62 -10.87 -21.36 -3.80
N GLU A 63 -10.60 -22.05 -4.91
CA GLU A 63 -9.43 -21.73 -5.74
C GLU A 63 -9.48 -20.30 -6.26
N ASP A 64 -10.62 -19.87 -6.81
CA ASP A 64 -10.77 -18.53 -7.37
C ASP A 64 -10.69 -17.46 -6.29
N ARG A 65 -11.28 -17.70 -5.11
CA ARG A 65 -11.15 -16.83 -3.93
C ARG A 65 -9.68 -16.62 -3.57
N ARG A 66 -8.88 -17.69 -3.50
CA ARG A 66 -7.44 -17.58 -3.16
C ARG A 66 -6.63 -16.88 -4.25
N ARG A 67 -6.98 -17.08 -5.54
CA ARG A 67 -6.35 -16.34 -6.65
C ARG A 67 -6.66 -14.85 -6.56
N GLU A 68 -7.88 -14.48 -6.21
CA GLU A 68 -8.30 -13.08 -6.05
C GLU A 68 -7.57 -12.42 -4.88
N ILE A 69 -7.61 -13.04 -3.69
CA ILE A 69 -6.90 -12.54 -2.49
C ILE A 69 -5.40 -12.36 -2.78
N ALA A 70 -4.77 -13.31 -3.48
CA ALA A 70 -3.35 -13.18 -3.84
C ALA A 70 -3.08 -11.95 -4.73
N ARG A 71 -3.99 -11.61 -5.66
CA ARG A 71 -3.86 -10.41 -6.50
C ARG A 71 -4.10 -9.13 -5.70
N GLU A 72 -5.09 -9.13 -4.82
CA GLU A 72 -5.38 -7.97 -3.95
C GLU A 72 -4.21 -7.69 -3.02
N TRP A 73 -3.62 -8.73 -2.43
CA TRP A 73 -2.43 -8.61 -1.60
C TRP A 73 -1.27 -7.94 -2.33
N GLU A 74 -0.96 -8.37 -3.56
CA GLU A 74 0.08 -7.71 -4.37
C GLU A 74 -0.25 -6.25 -4.69
N GLN A 75 -1.52 -5.91 -4.84
CA GLN A 75 -1.95 -4.51 -5.02
C GLN A 75 -1.75 -3.70 -3.74
N LEU A 76 -2.13 -4.25 -2.58
CA LEU A 76 -1.92 -3.60 -1.29
C LEU A 76 -0.44 -3.41 -0.98
N GLN A 77 0.42 -4.39 -1.24
CA GLN A 77 1.86 -4.24 -1.05
C GLN A 77 2.41 -3.07 -1.86
N ARG A 78 2.04 -2.96 -3.14
CA ARG A 78 2.44 -1.82 -3.98
C ARG A 78 1.91 -0.49 -3.44
N ARG A 79 0.65 -0.42 -2.99
CA ARG A 79 0.08 0.79 -2.39
C ARG A 79 0.76 1.16 -1.07
N ILE A 80 1.11 0.17 -0.25
CA ILE A 80 1.86 0.37 0.99
C ILE A 80 3.23 1.00 0.71
N GLU A 81 3.95 0.55 -0.33
CA GLU A 81 5.22 1.16 -0.72
C GLU A 81 5.05 2.63 -1.11
N ILE A 82 4.01 2.94 -1.91
CA ILE A 82 3.70 4.32 -2.33
C ILE A 82 3.33 5.19 -1.13
N VAL A 83 2.44 4.72 -0.25
CA VAL A 83 1.99 5.48 0.93
C VAL A 83 3.13 5.67 1.93
N ARG A 84 3.96 4.65 2.16
CA ARG A 84 5.16 4.76 3.01
C ARG A 84 6.14 5.79 2.44
N PHE A 85 6.33 5.80 1.13
CA PHE A 85 7.15 6.81 0.46
C PHE A 85 6.55 8.22 0.64
N ALA A 86 5.24 8.38 0.43
CA ALA A 86 4.56 9.66 0.62
C ALA A 86 4.67 10.20 2.06
N ILE A 87 4.57 9.33 3.08
CA ILE A 87 4.76 9.70 4.49
C ILE A 87 6.21 10.11 4.75
N ARG A 88 7.19 9.34 4.26
CA ARG A 88 8.63 9.62 4.48
C ARG A 88 9.03 10.95 3.84
N GLU A 89 8.57 11.21 2.63
CA GLU A 89 8.91 12.39 1.86
C GLU A 89 7.93 13.55 2.11
N TRP A 90 6.99 13.41 3.06
CA TRP A 90 5.93 14.39 3.30
C TRP A 90 6.44 15.83 3.48
N ASN A 91 7.51 16.00 4.26
CA ASN A 91 8.14 17.31 4.49
C ASN A 91 8.91 17.85 3.28
N TYR A 92 9.38 16.97 2.38
CA TYR A 92 10.02 17.36 1.12
C TYR A 92 8.99 17.67 0.02
N LEU A 93 7.80 17.07 0.12
CA LEU A 93 6.66 17.33 -0.77
C LEU A 93 5.88 18.58 -0.39
N ALA A 94 6.04 19.08 0.84
CA ALA A 94 5.54 20.39 1.23
C ALA A 94 6.22 21.47 0.36
N PRO A 95 5.47 22.44 -0.21
CA PRO A 95 6.12 23.63 -0.72
C PRO A 95 6.90 24.23 0.46
N ALA A 96 8.06 24.79 0.18
CA ALA A 96 8.76 25.64 1.14
C ALA A 96 7.89 26.88 1.43
N THR A 97 6.75 26.74 2.09
CA THR A 97 5.91 27.86 2.51
C THR A 97 6.51 28.62 3.66
N GLU A 98 7.74 28.28 4.11
CA GLU A 98 8.45 29.00 5.18
C GLU A 98 9.97 29.05 4.95
N CYS A 99 10.45 29.24 3.71
CA CYS A 99 11.80 29.80 3.51
C CYS A 99 11.72 31.32 3.29
N GLY A 100 11.55 32.05 4.39
CA GLY A 100 12.05 33.41 4.54
C GLY A 100 11.18 34.53 3.98
N GLY A 101 10.39 35.14 4.85
CA GLY A 101 10.06 36.55 4.71
C GLY A 101 11.30 37.44 4.71
N VAL A 102 11.07 38.71 4.36
CA VAL A 102 12.00 39.85 4.24
C VAL A 102 12.66 39.99 2.87
N ARG A 103 12.00 40.75 2.00
CA ARG A 103 12.70 41.82 1.28
C ARG A 103 12.00 43.15 1.55
N ARG A 104 12.81 44.06 2.07
CA ARG A 104 12.56 45.44 2.48
C ARG A 104 12.08 46.29 1.31
#